data_AF-A0A8X6FME1-F1
#
_entry.id   AF-A0A8X6FME1-F1
#
_cell.length_a   1.000
_cell.length_b   1.000
_cell.length_c   1.000
_cell.angle_alpha   90.00
_cell.angle_beta   90.00
_cell.angle_gamma   90.00
#
_symmetry.space_group_name_H-M   'P 1'
#
loop_
_entity.id
_entity.type
_entity.pdbx_description
1 polymer ?
#
loop_
_entity_poly.entity_id
_entity_poly.type
_entity_poly.pdbx_seq_one_letter_code
_entity_poly.pdbx_strand_id
1 'polypeptide(L)'
;MLTLREIILVKLAAGFVNDLDTRHIINFSVDEIWNDFIKERTSEFGIPLTLQENIIALIKPIQLEVINWFSDHDGIFTETQECVIEFCFNPDGTVDRIKTADLLIYSKWLDVQTRFVLACQYWSSWDVRTFFRNLHKFESKKIRKKYSTANENLNEHEENIVLWTRHYKEGYISESQSRGWCYQCYNWNYASLQSRLLDDLTQEERLSLLEDEFENTDWIHVQSFCLSRMSADHREVLLKRFPLKVLRIFLSWPCQRFFLDAANKVRDHLLGNHFTCLLHIIIYQKILELWKDYDYVNLLREFWYRSPDNLKQYVERTDIFEILIKILKNGFHPKNVPGNFFLHD
;
A
#
# COMPACT_ATOMS: atom_id res chain seq x y z
N MET A 1 1.99 2.05 -19.19
CA MET A 1 3.44 1.87 -18.97
C MET A 1 4.03 3.26 -18.72
N LEU A 2 4.92 3.43 -17.73
CA LEU A 2 5.58 4.71 -17.50
C LEU A 2 6.60 4.99 -18.61
N THR A 3 6.77 6.25 -18.96
CA THR A 3 7.81 6.74 -19.85
C THR A 3 9.17 6.70 -19.12
N LEU A 4 10.27 6.72 -19.89
CA LEU A 4 11.62 6.77 -19.31
C LEU A 4 11.80 7.99 -18.39
N ARG A 5 11.25 9.15 -18.78
CA ARG A 5 11.28 10.37 -17.97
C ARG A 5 10.59 10.18 -16.62
N GLU A 6 9.40 9.58 -16.61
CA GLU A 6 8.66 9.30 -15.37
C GLU A 6 9.43 8.33 -14.47
N ILE A 7 10.02 7.27 -15.04
CA ILE A 7 10.84 6.30 -14.28
C ILE A 7 12.05 6.99 -13.64
N ILE A 8 12.71 7.90 -14.35
CA ILE A 8 13.85 8.65 -13.80
C ILE A 8 13.40 9.55 -12.63
N LEU A 9 12.29 10.28 -12.79
CA LEU A 9 11.75 11.15 -11.75
C LEU A 9 11.36 10.36 -10.50
N VAL A 10 10.68 9.22 -10.68
CA VAL A 10 10.33 8.29 -9.61
C VAL A 10 11.57 7.77 -8.89
N LYS A 11 12.61 7.36 -9.62
CA LYS A 11 13.87 6.89 -9.02
C LYS A 11 14.58 7.98 -8.22
N LEU A 12 14.58 9.22 -8.69
CA LEU A 12 15.14 10.35 -7.95
C LEU A 12 14.35 10.60 -6.66
N ALA A 13 13.02 10.66 -6.76
CA ALA A 13 12.15 10.83 -5.59
C ALA A 13 12.31 9.68 -4.57
N ALA A 14 12.35 8.44 -5.03
CA ALA A 14 12.63 7.27 -4.20
C ALA A 14 14.01 7.33 -3.54
N GLY A 15 15.03 7.82 -4.26
CA GLY A 15 16.36 8.06 -3.71
C GLY A 15 16.34 9.08 -2.56
N PHE A 16 15.58 10.17 -2.71
CA PHE A 16 15.38 11.14 -1.64
C PHE A 16 14.63 10.57 -0.44
N VAL A 17 13.60 9.73 -0.67
CA VAL A 17 12.89 9.05 0.43
C VAL A 17 13.80 8.03 1.14
N ASN A 18 14.74 7.41 0.41
CA ASN A 18 15.70 6.46 0.97
C ASN A 18 16.93 7.11 1.63
N ASP A 19 17.17 8.40 1.48
CA ASP A 19 18.33 9.05 2.07
C ASP A 19 18.23 9.05 3.62
N LEU A 20 19.33 8.79 4.34
CA LEU A 20 19.25 8.68 5.81
C LEU A 20 18.97 10.04 6.46
N ASP A 21 19.58 11.10 5.90
CA ASP A 21 19.40 12.47 6.38
C ASP A 21 17.93 12.91 6.26
N THR A 22 17.21 12.40 5.26
CA THR A 22 15.82 12.76 5.01
C THR A 22 14.85 11.94 5.84
N ARG A 23 15.12 10.67 6.12
CA ARG A 23 14.19 9.79 6.87
C ARG A 23 13.91 10.27 8.28
N HIS A 24 14.87 10.89 8.96
CA HIS A 24 14.62 11.47 10.27
C HIS A 24 13.57 12.59 10.24
N ILE A 25 13.40 13.26 9.10
CA ILE A 25 12.42 14.32 8.88
C ILE A 25 11.06 13.73 8.44
N ILE A 26 11.07 12.59 7.74
CA ILE A 26 9.88 11.87 7.24
C ILE A 26 8.88 11.52 8.34
N ASN A 27 9.36 11.16 9.53
CA ASN A 27 8.50 10.74 10.64
C ASN A 27 7.72 11.90 11.28
N PHE A 28 7.96 13.16 10.91
CA PHE A 28 7.43 14.33 11.65
C PHE A 28 6.46 15.24 10.89
N SER A 29 6.17 14.99 9.60
CA SER A 29 5.11 15.61 8.77
C SER A 29 5.65 15.99 7.38
N VAL A 30 4.83 15.81 6.34
CA VAL A 30 5.12 16.13 4.92
C VAL A 30 4.93 17.64 4.64
N ASP A 31 5.34 18.49 5.57
CA ASP A 31 5.07 19.93 5.54
C ASP A 31 6.04 20.72 4.65
N GLU A 32 5.82 22.03 4.54
CA GLU A 32 6.60 22.98 3.73
C GLU A 32 8.12 22.87 3.91
N ILE A 33 8.59 22.47 5.10
CA ILE A 33 10.01 22.24 5.42
C ILE A 33 10.64 21.23 4.46
N TRP A 34 9.90 20.19 4.09
CA TRP A 34 10.36 19.15 3.16
C TRP A 34 10.54 19.69 1.74
N ASN A 35 9.62 20.55 1.29
CA ASN A 35 9.69 21.13 -0.03
C ASN A 35 10.93 22.01 -0.19
N ASP A 36 11.29 22.75 0.85
CA ASP A 36 12.46 23.62 0.80
C ASP A 36 13.77 22.83 0.86
N PHE A 37 13.84 21.79 1.71
CA PHE A 37 14.99 20.88 1.73
C PHE A 37 15.23 20.20 0.37
N ILE A 38 14.17 19.67 -0.25
CA ILE A 38 14.29 19.01 -1.55
C ILE A 38 14.65 20.00 -2.64
N LYS A 39 14.10 21.22 -2.63
CA LYS A 39 14.52 22.28 -3.56
C LYS A 39 16.00 22.63 -3.40
N GLU A 40 16.48 22.76 -2.17
CA GLU A 40 17.89 23.04 -1.89
C GLU A 40 18.79 21.92 -2.44
N ARG A 41 18.58 20.67 -2.01
CA ARG A 41 19.33 19.50 -2.49
C ARG A 41 19.26 19.35 -4.01
N THR A 42 18.07 19.44 -4.61
CA THR A 42 17.94 19.31 -6.07
C THR A 42 18.61 20.46 -6.83
N SER A 43 18.66 21.66 -6.25
CA SER A 43 19.38 22.81 -6.81
C SER A 43 20.90 22.62 -6.78
N GLU A 44 21.45 22.00 -5.74
CA GLU A 44 22.87 21.62 -5.67
C GLU A 44 23.29 20.70 -6.83
N PHE A 45 22.37 19.85 -7.29
CA PHE A 45 22.57 18.96 -8.45
C PHE A 45 22.26 19.63 -9.81
N GLY A 46 21.92 20.92 -9.83
CA GLY A 46 21.59 21.64 -11.05
C GLY A 46 20.29 21.18 -11.73
N ILE A 47 19.36 20.59 -10.96
CA ILE A 47 18.07 20.13 -11.48
C ILE A 47 17.18 21.35 -11.77
N PRO A 48 16.63 21.51 -12.98
CA PRO A 48 15.73 22.61 -13.30
C PRO A 48 14.47 22.64 -12.42
N LEU A 49 14.00 23.84 -12.07
CA LEU A 49 12.86 24.05 -11.16
C LEU A 49 11.62 23.20 -11.51
N THR A 50 11.26 23.10 -12.79
CA THR A 50 10.11 22.30 -13.24
C THR A 50 10.26 20.81 -12.98
N LEU A 51 11.50 20.28 -12.96
CA LEU A 51 11.76 18.90 -12.56
C LEU A 51 11.78 18.76 -11.04
N GLN A 52 12.24 19.77 -10.30
CA GLN A 52 12.17 19.77 -8.83
C GLN A 52 10.72 19.67 -8.35
N GLU A 53 9.81 20.45 -8.95
CA GLU A 53 8.38 20.40 -8.63
C GLU A 53 7.78 19.01 -8.88
N ASN A 54 8.17 18.35 -9.98
CA ASN A 54 7.73 16.99 -10.28
C ASN A 54 8.31 15.96 -9.29
N ILE A 55 9.56 16.11 -8.86
CA ILE A 55 10.17 15.23 -7.85
C ILE A 55 9.42 15.39 -6.53
N ILE A 56 9.20 16.63 -6.08
CA ILE A 56 8.47 16.96 -4.85
C ILE A 56 7.07 16.36 -4.86
N ALA A 57 6.37 16.46 -5.98
CA ALA A 57 5.04 15.87 -6.16
C ALA A 57 5.01 14.34 -5.94
N LEU A 58 6.13 13.65 -6.19
CA LEU A 58 6.28 12.20 -6.05
C LEU A 58 6.76 11.77 -4.66
N ILE A 59 7.29 12.69 -3.83
CA ILE A 59 7.76 12.33 -2.48
C ILE A 59 6.62 11.80 -1.62
N LYS A 60 5.49 12.54 -1.54
CA LYS A 60 4.35 12.18 -0.69
C LYS A 60 3.79 10.76 -0.97
N PRO A 61 3.49 10.36 -2.22
CA PRO A 61 3.03 9.00 -2.48
C PRO A 61 4.08 7.92 -2.18
N ILE A 62 5.36 8.15 -2.51
CA ILE A 62 6.43 7.17 -2.24
C ILE A 62 6.67 7.02 -0.73
N GLN A 63 6.60 8.11 0.02
CA GLN A 63 6.67 8.10 1.47
C GLN A 63 5.50 7.32 2.07
N LEU A 64 4.29 7.48 1.53
CA LEU A 64 3.14 6.70 1.97
C LEU A 64 3.35 5.20 1.73
N GLU A 65 4.03 4.79 0.66
CA GLU A 65 4.40 3.39 0.44
C GLU A 65 5.35 2.85 1.52
N VAL A 66 6.29 3.67 1.99
CA VAL A 66 7.19 3.34 3.09
C VAL A 66 6.42 3.25 4.42
N ILE A 67 5.54 4.21 4.71
CA ILE A 67 4.69 4.21 5.91
C ILE A 67 3.79 2.97 5.93
N ASN A 68 3.14 2.65 4.81
CA ASN A 68 2.33 1.45 4.68
C ASN A 68 3.18 0.21 4.91
N TRP A 69 4.40 0.15 4.36
CA TRP A 69 5.30 -0.95 4.63
C TRP A 69 5.60 -1.08 6.11
N PHE A 70 5.91 0.00 6.84
CA PHE A 70 6.13 -0.07 8.28
C PHE A 70 4.88 -0.50 9.05
N SER A 71 3.70 0.02 8.69
CA SER A 71 2.43 -0.41 9.29
C SER A 71 2.20 -1.91 9.15
N ASP A 72 2.62 -2.50 8.04
CA ASP A 72 2.53 -3.95 7.81
C ASP A 72 3.57 -4.78 8.57
N HIS A 73 4.53 -4.11 9.23
CA HIS A 73 5.57 -4.73 10.05
C HIS A 73 5.60 -4.14 11.46
N ASP A 74 4.46 -3.62 11.92
CA ASP A 74 4.35 -3.01 13.23
C ASP A 74 4.80 -3.99 14.33
N GLY A 75 5.61 -3.47 15.27
CA GLY A 75 6.18 -4.26 16.35
C GLY A 75 7.31 -5.22 15.97
N ILE A 76 7.77 -5.24 14.71
CA ILE A 76 8.95 -6.03 14.28
C ILE A 76 10.23 -5.26 14.49
N PHE A 77 10.25 -3.99 14.09
CA PHE A 77 11.42 -3.14 14.15
C PHE A 77 11.35 -2.21 15.37
N THR A 78 12.51 -1.84 15.89
CA THR A 78 12.62 -0.72 16.83
C THR A 78 12.75 0.59 16.06
N GLU A 79 12.35 1.72 16.65
CA GLU A 79 12.49 3.06 16.02
C GLU A 79 13.90 3.32 15.45
N THR A 80 14.93 2.87 16.17
CA THR A 80 16.33 2.97 15.73
C THR A 80 16.67 2.11 14.51
N GLN A 81 16.02 0.95 14.35
CA GLN A 81 16.20 0.07 13.20
C GLN A 81 15.46 0.62 11.98
N GLU A 82 14.26 1.17 12.15
CA GLU A 82 13.46 1.75 11.07
C GLU A 82 14.22 2.84 10.31
N CYS A 83 14.98 3.66 11.04
CA CYS A 83 15.76 4.74 10.46
C CYS A 83 16.82 4.26 9.45
N VAL A 84 17.34 3.04 9.61
CA VAL A 84 18.45 2.52 8.79
C VAL A 84 18.03 1.53 7.70
N ILE A 85 16.74 1.21 7.56
CA ILE A 85 16.23 0.25 6.56
C ILE A 85 16.30 0.83 5.16
N GLU A 86 17.11 0.25 4.28
CA GLU A 86 17.15 0.63 2.87
C GLU A 86 16.03 -0.06 2.08
N PHE A 87 15.12 0.72 1.49
CA PHE A 87 14.02 0.17 0.70
C PHE A 87 14.43 -0.10 -0.74
N CYS A 88 14.00 -1.23 -1.29
CA CYS A 88 13.99 -1.44 -2.73
C CYS A 88 12.68 -0.89 -3.30
N PHE A 89 12.78 -0.13 -4.40
CA PHE A 89 11.62 0.41 -5.10
C PHE A 89 11.46 -0.19 -6.49
N ASN A 90 10.20 -0.44 -6.87
CA ASN A 90 9.80 -0.77 -8.23
C ASN A 90 9.97 0.44 -9.16
N PRO A 91 9.96 0.25 -10.50
CA PRO A 91 10.06 1.36 -11.45
C PRO A 91 8.94 2.41 -11.35
N ASP A 92 7.83 2.08 -10.69
CA ASP A 92 6.70 2.97 -10.44
C ASP A 92 6.72 3.62 -9.04
N GLY A 93 7.77 3.38 -8.25
CA GLY A 93 7.98 4.04 -6.96
C GLY A 93 7.27 3.35 -5.79
N THR A 94 6.57 2.25 -6.04
CA THR A 94 6.09 1.37 -4.96
C THR A 94 7.26 0.60 -4.35
N VAL A 95 7.14 0.22 -3.07
CA VAL A 95 8.17 -0.61 -2.42
C VAL A 95 8.16 -2.01 -3.03
N ASP A 96 9.30 -2.48 -3.52
CA ASP A 96 9.55 -3.88 -3.83
C ASP A 96 9.73 -4.63 -2.50
N ARG A 97 8.61 -5.10 -1.96
CA ARG A 97 8.55 -5.64 -0.60
C ARG A 97 9.33 -6.92 -0.45
N ILE A 98 9.30 -7.80 -1.46
CA ILE A 98 10.04 -9.07 -1.45
C ILE A 98 11.52 -8.78 -1.40
N LYS A 99 12.02 -7.93 -2.31
CA LYS A 99 13.44 -7.62 -2.37
C LYS A 99 13.91 -6.86 -1.14
N THR A 100 13.08 -5.94 -0.63
CA THR A 100 13.35 -5.23 0.64
C THR A 100 13.44 -6.23 1.80
N ALA A 101 12.48 -7.13 1.93
CA ALA A 101 12.47 -8.15 2.97
C ALA A 101 13.67 -9.10 2.85
N ASP A 102 14.00 -9.58 1.65
CA ASP A 102 15.17 -10.42 1.41
C ASP A 102 16.46 -9.71 1.85
N LEU A 103 16.65 -8.43 1.51
CA LEU A 103 17.80 -7.64 1.98
C LEU A 103 17.88 -7.58 3.51
N LEU A 104 16.75 -7.41 4.19
CA LEU A 104 16.68 -7.35 5.65
C LEU A 104 16.91 -8.72 6.30
N ILE A 105 16.31 -9.78 5.75
CA ILE A 105 16.50 -11.18 6.17
C ILE A 105 18.00 -11.54 6.13
N TYR A 106 18.74 -11.10 5.11
CA TYR A 106 20.18 -11.37 5.00
C TYR A 106 21.08 -10.34 5.70
N SER A 107 20.51 -9.31 6.29
CA SER A 107 21.27 -8.28 7.01
C SER A 107 21.93 -8.84 8.26
N LYS A 108 23.19 -8.47 8.51
CA LYS A 108 23.92 -8.86 9.74
C LYS A 108 23.65 -7.91 10.91
N TRP A 109 23.15 -6.70 10.66
CA TRP A 109 22.87 -5.73 11.70
C TRP A 109 21.53 -5.98 12.41
N LEU A 110 20.62 -6.73 11.77
CA LEU A 110 19.42 -7.24 12.40
C LEU A 110 19.73 -8.48 13.25
N ASP A 111 19.11 -8.57 14.42
CA ASP A 111 19.23 -9.74 15.27
C ASP A 111 18.56 -10.97 14.61
N VAL A 112 18.87 -12.16 15.13
CA VAL A 112 18.37 -13.42 14.55
C VAL A 112 16.85 -13.57 14.72
N GLN A 113 16.26 -12.99 15.77
CA GLN A 113 14.82 -13.06 16.01
C GLN A 113 14.06 -12.22 14.99
N THR A 114 14.47 -10.97 14.76
CA THR A 114 13.84 -10.08 13.78
C THR A 114 13.89 -10.68 12.38
N ARG A 115 15.06 -11.23 11.98
CA ARG A 115 15.21 -11.95 10.70
C ARG A 115 14.35 -13.20 10.60
N PHE A 116 14.22 -13.96 11.69
CA PHE A 116 13.33 -15.11 11.73
C PHE A 116 11.86 -14.72 11.53
N VAL A 117 11.41 -13.63 12.19
CA VAL A 117 10.04 -13.11 12.03
C VAL A 117 9.78 -12.69 10.59
N LEU A 118 10.69 -11.90 10.00
CA LEU A 118 10.59 -11.51 8.58
C LEU A 118 10.55 -12.74 7.65
N ALA A 119 11.44 -13.72 7.87
CA ALA A 119 11.43 -14.95 7.07
C ALA A 119 10.10 -15.70 7.18
N CYS A 120 9.47 -15.71 8.36
CA CYS A 120 8.15 -16.31 8.57
C CYS A 120 7.06 -15.55 7.79
N GLN A 121 7.04 -14.22 7.88
CA GLN A 121 6.05 -13.37 7.20
C GLN A 121 6.14 -13.44 5.68
N TYR A 122 7.35 -13.50 5.13
CA TYR A 122 7.59 -13.59 3.69
C TYR A 122 7.70 -15.04 3.18
N TRP A 123 7.32 -16.03 3.99
CA TRP A 123 7.25 -17.44 3.60
C TRP A 123 8.54 -18.00 2.98
N SER A 124 9.71 -17.54 3.44
CA SER A 124 10.98 -18.08 2.98
C SER A 124 11.31 -19.37 3.73
N SER A 125 10.75 -20.50 3.29
CA SER A 125 10.86 -21.80 3.97
C SER A 125 12.31 -22.18 4.32
N TRP A 126 13.25 -21.92 3.41
CA TRP A 126 14.69 -22.16 3.63
C TRP A 126 15.29 -21.26 4.71
N ASP A 127 14.98 -19.96 4.68
CA ASP A 127 15.48 -19.01 5.68
C ASP A 127 14.84 -19.28 7.05
N VAL A 128 13.52 -19.53 7.10
CA VAL A 128 12.82 -19.92 8.33
C VAL A 128 13.49 -21.12 8.95
N ARG A 129 13.76 -22.19 8.18
CA ARG A 129 14.45 -23.39 8.67
C ARG A 129 15.85 -23.07 9.21
N THR A 130 16.59 -22.23 8.50
CA THR A 130 17.96 -21.86 8.84
C THR A 130 18.00 -21.06 10.12
N PHE A 131 17.19 -20.01 10.23
CA PHE A 131 17.10 -19.20 11.43
C PHE A 131 16.50 -19.99 12.60
N PHE A 132 15.48 -20.82 12.37
CA PHE A 132 14.90 -21.67 13.43
C PHE A 132 15.92 -22.61 14.08
N ARG A 133 16.84 -23.17 13.29
CA ARG A 133 17.96 -23.98 13.82
C ARG A 133 18.97 -23.15 14.60
N ASN A 134 19.24 -21.93 14.14
CA ASN A 134 20.21 -21.01 14.72
C ASN A 134 19.68 -20.26 15.95
N LEU A 135 18.36 -20.22 16.16
CA LEU A 135 17.73 -19.78 17.41
C LEU A 135 18.12 -20.74 18.54
N HIS A 136 19.31 -20.55 19.11
CA HIS A 136 19.91 -21.38 20.16
C HIS A 136 19.04 -21.52 21.42
N LYS A 137 19.40 -22.48 22.29
CA LYS A 137 18.69 -22.95 23.50
C LYS A 137 18.15 -21.88 24.47
N PHE A 138 18.62 -20.63 24.44
CA PHE A 138 18.21 -19.56 25.37
C PHE A 138 17.13 -18.62 24.79
N GLU A 139 17.32 -18.11 23.57
CA GLU A 139 16.33 -17.24 22.90
C GLU A 139 15.11 -18.03 22.43
N SER A 140 15.34 -19.28 22.02
CA SER A 140 14.26 -20.21 21.75
C SER A 140 13.35 -20.37 22.97
N LYS A 141 13.80 -20.27 24.22
CA LYS A 141 12.87 -20.38 25.36
C LYS A 141 11.96 -19.16 25.50
N LYS A 142 12.41 -17.95 25.17
CA LYS A 142 11.58 -16.73 25.15
C LYS A 142 10.60 -16.72 23.98
N ILE A 143 11.10 -16.95 22.76
CA ILE A 143 10.28 -17.04 21.54
C ILE A 143 9.32 -18.23 21.67
N ARG A 144 9.80 -19.41 22.09
CA ARG A 144 8.91 -20.55 22.35
C ARG A 144 7.92 -20.21 23.44
N LYS A 145 8.28 -19.60 24.57
CA LYS A 145 7.30 -19.24 25.60
C LYS A 145 6.27 -18.23 25.11
N LYS A 146 6.70 -17.23 24.32
CA LYS A 146 5.85 -16.20 23.73
C LYS A 146 4.87 -16.80 22.71
N TYR A 147 5.32 -17.76 21.90
CA TYR A 147 4.60 -18.32 20.76
C TYR A 147 4.20 -19.81 20.91
N SER A 148 4.36 -20.43 22.09
CA SER A 148 3.92 -21.83 22.32
C SER A 148 2.57 -21.93 23.01
N THR A 149 2.21 -20.91 23.78
CA THR A 149 0.86 -20.78 24.30
C THR A 149 0.08 -20.04 23.24
N ALA A 150 -0.83 -20.74 22.57
CA ALA A 150 -1.90 -20.12 21.79
C ALA A 150 -2.74 -19.31 22.78
N ASN A 151 -2.28 -18.09 23.07
CA ASN A 151 -3.09 -17.13 23.77
C ASN A 151 -4.13 -16.64 22.76
N GLU A 152 -5.37 -16.45 23.21
CA GLU A 152 -6.48 -15.97 22.37
C GLU A 152 -6.28 -14.53 21.85
N ASN A 153 -5.14 -13.89 22.19
CA ASN A 153 -4.82 -12.49 21.86
C ASN A 153 -3.51 -12.35 21.07
N LEU A 154 -3.13 -13.34 20.25
CA LEU A 154 -2.03 -13.15 19.31
C LEU A 154 -2.45 -12.10 18.27
N ASN A 155 -1.54 -11.17 17.95
CA ASN A 155 -1.77 -10.35 16.77
C ASN A 155 -1.47 -11.16 15.50
N GLU A 156 -1.95 -10.67 14.36
CA GLU A 156 -1.90 -11.37 13.08
C GLU A 156 -0.48 -11.80 12.67
N HIS A 157 0.54 -10.99 12.99
CA HIS A 157 1.93 -11.31 12.69
C HIS A 157 2.45 -12.50 13.49
N GLU A 158 1.95 -12.66 14.72
CA GLU A 158 2.37 -13.71 15.63
C GLU A 158 1.82 -15.08 15.24
N GLU A 159 0.68 -15.15 14.55
CA GLU A 159 0.11 -16.40 14.04
C GLU A 159 1.08 -17.11 13.08
N ASN A 160 1.63 -16.39 12.10
CA ASN A 160 2.60 -16.95 11.15
C ASN A 160 3.84 -17.53 11.86
N ILE A 161 4.33 -16.85 12.89
CA ILE A 161 5.47 -17.30 13.70
C ILE A 161 5.11 -18.59 14.45
N VAL A 162 3.92 -18.64 15.05
CA VAL A 162 3.41 -19.82 15.77
C VAL A 162 3.29 -21.01 14.82
N LEU A 163 2.74 -20.80 13.61
CA LEU A 163 2.59 -21.83 12.59
C LEU A 163 3.93 -22.44 12.19
N TRP A 164 4.89 -21.61 11.78
CA TRP A 164 6.23 -22.08 11.44
C TRP A 164 6.92 -22.76 12.61
N THR A 165 6.77 -22.21 13.82
CA THR A 165 7.32 -22.80 15.04
C THR A 165 6.71 -24.18 15.32
N ARG A 166 5.41 -24.36 15.10
CA ARG A 166 4.70 -25.63 15.28
C ARG A 166 5.15 -26.66 14.24
N HIS A 167 5.16 -26.26 12.97
CA HIS A 167 5.62 -27.08 11.85
C HIS A 167 6.99 -27.71 12.13
N TYR A 168 7.97 -26.89 12.55
CA TYR A 168 9.32 -27.39 12.83
C TYR A 168 9.48 -28.10 14.18
N LYS A 169 8.64 -27.84 15.18
CA LYS A 169 8.68 -28.53 16.48
C LYS A 169 8.05 -29.91 16.44
N GLU A 170 6.85 -29.99 15.88
CA GLU A 170 6.04 -31.19 15.92
C GLU A 170 6.49 -32.19 14.85
N GLY A 171 7.34 -31.76 13.89
CA GLY A 171 7.72 -32.58 12.74
C GLY A 171 6.52 -32.94 11.87
N TYR A 172 5.40 -32.28 12.12
CA TYR A 172 4.09 -32.53 11.56
C TYR A 172 3.75 -31.35 10.68
N ILE A 173 3.71 -31.65 9.39
CA ILE A 173 2.73 -31.23 8.40
C ILE A 173 3.36 -31.61 7.07
N SER A 174 2.77 -32.55 6.34
CA SER A 174 3.12 -32.73 4.93
C SER A 174 2.84 -31.41 4.21
N GLU A 175 3.56 -31.10 3.14
CA GLU A 175 3.41 -29.85 2.39
C GLU A 175 1.93 -29.55 1.99
N SER A 176 1.13 -30.60 1.80
CA SER A 176 -0.32 -30.54 1.59
C SER A 176 -1.13 -30.08 2.82
N GLN A 177 -0.74 -30.46 4.03
CA GLN A 177 -1.39 -30.03 5.27
C GLN A 177 -1.06 -28.57 5.59
N SER A 178 0.12 -28.07 5.19
CA SER A 178 0.49 -26.65 5.38
C SER A 178 -0.40 -25.78 4.51
N ARG A 179 -0.67 -26.21 3.27
CA ARG A 179 -1.61 -25.53 2.37
C ARG A 179 -3.00 -25.42 2.97
N GLY A 180 -3.54 -26.53 3.49
CA GLY A 180 -4.86 -26.54 4.15
C GLY A 180 -4.94 -25.62 5.37
N TRP A 181 -3.82 -25.37 6.05
CA TRP A 181 -3.74 -24.49 7.21
C TRP A 181 -3.55 -23.02 6.83
N CYS A 182 -2.86 -22.73 5.72
CA CYS A 182 -2.83 -21.38 5.16
C CYS A 182 -4.25 -20.85 5.00
N TYR A 183 -5.15 -21.65 4.42
CA TYR A 183 -6.56 -21.28 4.23
C TYR A 183 -7.36 -20.99 5.50
N GLN A 184 -6.88 -21.43 6.67
CA GLN A 184 -7.63 -21.34 7.93
C GLN A 184 -7.17 -20.21 8.85
N CYS A 185 -6.00 -19.61 8.61
CA CYS A 185 -5.60 -18.42 9.32
C CYS A 185 -6.32 -17.25 8.65
N TYR A 186 -7.33 -16.65 9.28
CA TYR A 186 -8.27 -15.74 8.61
C TYR A 186 -7.84 -14.27 8.58
N ASN A 187 -6.64 -13.93 9.06
CA ASN A 187 -6.17 -12.55 9.16
C ASN A 187 -4.79 -12.40 8.49
N TRP A 188 -4.78 -12.40 7.16
CA TRP A 188 -3.54 -12.31 6.40
C TRP A 188 -3.10 -10.87 6.30
N ASN A 189 -2.02 -10.53 7.00
CA ASN A 189 -1.30 -9.32 6.68
C ASN A 189 -0.77 -9.40 5.22
N TYR A 190 -0.87 -8.28 4.51
CA TYR A 190 -0.39 -8.01 3.15
C TYR A 190 0.96 -8.65 2.79
N ALA A 191 1.90 -8.75 3.75
CA ALA A 191 3.21 -9.39 3.55
C ALA A 191 3.12 -10.87 3.14
N SER A 192 2.11 -11.60 3.64
CA SER A 192 1.94 -13.04 3.39
C SER A 192 1.37 -13.37 1.99
N LEU A 193 0.54 -12.48 1.44
CA LEU A 193 -0.02 -12.61 0.10
C LEU A 193 1.04 -12.43 -0.99
N GLN A 194 2.14 -11.74 -0.71
CA GLN A 194 2.92 -11.08 -1.77
C GLN A 194 3.91 -11.92 -2.57
N SER A 195 4.23 -13.18 -2.29
CA SER A 195 5.23 -13.84 -3.18
C SER A 195 5.21 -15.33 -3.29
N ARG A 196 5.49 -16.06 -2.21
CA ARG A 196 5.90 -17.47 -2.37
C ARG A 196 4.75 -18.43 -2.22
N LEU A 197 3.78 -18.12 -1.36
CA LEU A 197 2.64 -19.00 -1.15
C LEU A 197 1.73 -19.11 -2.39
N LEU A 198 1.45 -17.99 -3.08
CA LEU A 198 0.60 -18.01 -4.27
C LEU A 198 1.21 -18.81 -5.43
N ASP A 199 2.54 -18.96 -5.47
CA ASP A 199 3.23 -19.71 -6.50
C ASP A 199 3.09 -21.24 -6.28
N ASP A 200 2.79 -21.67 -5.05
CA ASP A 200 2.56 -23.08 -4.70
C ASP A 200 1.09 -23.52 -4.82
N LEU A 201 0.16 -22.59 -4.99
CA LEU A 201 -1.28 -22.85 -5.12
C LEU A 201 -1.66 -23.22 -6.56
N THR A 202 -2.71 -24.04 -6.71
CA THR A 202 -3.33 -24.22 -8.01
C THR A 202 -3.99 -22.91 -8.48
N GLN A 203 -4.27 -22.79 -9.78
CA GLN A 203 -4.87 -21.56 -10.32
C GLN A 203 -6.23 -21.25 -9.68
N GLU A 204 -7.07 -22.26 -9.44
CA GLU A 204 -8.40 -22.11 -8.84
C GLU A 204 -8.31 -21.67 -7.37
N GLU A 205 -7.50 -22.37 -6.59
CA GLU A 205 -7.15 -22.05 -5.20
C GLU A 205 -6.64 -20.61 -5.05
N ARG A 206 -5.73 -20.20 -5.93
CA ARG A 206 -5.18 -18.85 -5.95
C ARG A 206 -6.26 -17.81 -6.26
N LEU A 207 -7.12 -18.07 -7.24
CA LEU A 207 -8.18 -17.13 -7.61
C LEU A 207 -9.21 -16.99 -6.49
N SER A 208 -9.65 -18.11 -5.90
CA SER A 208 -10.58 -18.10 -4.77
C SER A 208 -10.03 -17.29 -3.59
N LEU A 209 -8.75 -17.47 -3.25
CA LEU A 209 -8.09 -16.74 -2.18
C LEU A 209 -8.00 -15.24 -2.49
N LEU A 210 -7.57 -14.88 -3.70
CA LEU A 210 -7.44 -13.48 -4.10
C LEU A 210 -8.80 -12.77 -4.16
N GLU A 211 -9.87 -13.46 -4.54
CA GLU A 211 -11.23 -12.91 -4.56
C GLU A 211 -11.79 -12.70 -3.16
N ASP A 212 -11.65 -13.69 -2.28
CA ASP A 212 -12.09 -13.60 -0.89
C ASP A 212 -11.38 -12.45 -0.16
N GLU A 213 -10.05 -12.37 -0.30
CA GLU A 213 -9.27 -11.29 0.29
C GLU A 213 -9.67 -9.92 -0.26
N PHE A 214 -9.84 -9.79 -1.59
CA PHE A 214 -10.29 -8.56 -2.22
C PHE A 214 -11.67 -8.10 -1.70
N GLU A 215 -12.59 -9.05 -1.50
CA GLU A 215 -13.93 -8.80 -1.01
C GLU A 215 -13.95 -8.39 0.46
N ASN A 216 -13.13 -9.01 1.30
CA ASN A 216 -13.18 -8.84 2.75
C ASN A 216 -12.25 -7.73 3.27
N THR A 217 -11.18 -7.40 2.55
CA THR A 217 -10.23 -6.36 2.99
C THR A 217 -10.71 -4.95 2.65
N ASP A 218 -10.41 -3.98 3.51
CA ASP A 218 -10.58 -2.55 3.27
C ASP A 218 -9.27 -1.84 2.90
N TRP A 219 -8.15 -2.56 2.94
CA TRP A 219 -6.82 -2.04 2.67
C TRP A 219 -6.58 -1.92 1.16
N ILE A 220 -6.52 -0.69 0.65
CA ILE A 220 -6.45 -0.42 -0.80
C ILE A 220 -5.22 -1.08 -1.46
N HIS A 221 -4.09 -1.12 -0.77
CA HIS A 221 -2.88 -1.73 -1.31
C HIS A 221 -3.02 -3.26 -1.44
N VAL A 222 -3.74 -3.93 -0.53
CA VAL A 222 -4.05 -5.36 -0.61
C VAL A 222 -4.96 -5.63 -1.80
N GLN A 223 -6.01 -4.84 -1.96
CA GLN A 223 -6.93 -4.94 -3.09
C GLN A 223 -6.20 -4.72 -4.43
N SER A 224 -5.29 -3.74 -4.48
CA SER A 224 -4.46 -3.45 -5.66
C SER A 224 -3.59 -4.63 -6.04
N PHE A 225 -2.92 -5.24 -5.06
CA PHE A 225 -2.11 -6.44 -5.27
C PHE A 225 -2.97 -7.60 -5.79
N CYS A 226 -4.12 -7.87 -5.16
CA CYS A 226 -5.00 -8.95 -5.58
C CYS A 226 -5.44 -8.77 -7.04
N LEU A 227 -5.87 -7.56 -7.40
CA LEU A 227 -6.25 -7.22 -8.76
C LEU A 227 -5.08 -7.42 -9.74
N SER A 228 -3.85 -7.06 -9.36
CA SER A 228 -2.67 -7.21 -10.23
C SER A 228 -2.30 -8.67 -10.55
N ARG A 229 -2.64 -9.61 -9.66
CA ARG A 229 -2.35 -11.05 -9.80
C ARG A 229 -3.45 -11.82 -10.53
N MET A 230 -4.61 -11.20 -10.74
CA MET A 230 -5.74 -11.81 -11.45
C MET A 230 -5.61 -11.70 -12.98
N SER A 231 -6.17 -12.67 -13.68
CA SER A 231 -6.33 -12.63 -15.13
C SER A 231 -7.21 -11.45 -15.58
N ALA A 232 -7.15 -11.06 -16.85
CA ALA A 232 -7.98 -9.98 -17.39
C ALA A 232 -9.48 -10.26 -17.22
N ASP A 233 -9.92 -11.50 -17.45
CA ASP A 233 -11.33 -11.88 -17.36
C ASP A 233 -11.86 -11.76 -15.92
N HIS A 234 -11.09 -12.21 -14.93
CA HIS A 234 -11.48 -12.12 -13.52
C HIS A 234 -11.51 -10.67 -13.03
N ARG A 235 -10.54 -9.83 -13.46
CA ARG A 235 -10.56 -8.40 -13.18
C ARG A 235 -11.82 -7.72 -13.72
N GLU A 236 -12.28 -8.12 -14.91
CA GLU A 236 -13.52 -7.60 -15.51
C GLU A 236 -14.76 -8.00 -14.71
N VAL A 237 -14.79 -9.19 -14.12
CA VAL A 237 -15.86 -9.63 -13.21
C VAL A 237 -15.86 -8.77 -11.93
N LEU A 238 -14.70 -8.58 -11.28
CA LEU A 238 -14.61 -7.77 -10.06
C LEU A 238 -14.92 -6.30 -10.30
N LEU A 239 -14.52 -5.74 -11.44
CA LEU A 239 -14.88 -4.39 -11.86
C LEU A 239 -16.39 -4.16 -11.78
N LYS A 240 -17.19 -5.13 -12.24
CA LYS A 240 -18.65 -5.04 -12.25
C LYS A 240 -19.27 -5.34 -10.89
N ARG A 241 -18.68 -6.27 -10.13
CA ARG A 241 -19.17 -6.70 -8.81
C ARG A 241 -18.89 -5.66 -7.72
N PHE A 242 -17.72 -5.02 -7.75
CA PHE A 242 -17.26 -4.07 -6.72
C PHE A 242 -16.77 -2.74 -7.33
N PRO A 243 -17.63 -2.00 -8.06
CA PRO A 243 -17.22 -0.81 -8.79
C PRO A 243 -16.57 0.25 -7.90
N LEU A 244 -17.08 0.45 -6.68
CA LEU A 244 -16.51 1.41 -5.72
C LEU A 244 -15.09 1.01 -5.29
N LYS A 245 -14.88 -0.24 -4.82
CA LYS A 245 -13.56 -0.72 -4.38
C LYS A 245 -12.54 -0.60 -5.50
N VAL A 246 -12.89 -1.05 -6.70
CA VAL A 246 -11.96 -1.00 -7.84
C VAL A 246 -11.63 0.44 -8.24
N LEU A 247 -12.61 1.35 -8.29
CA LEU A 247 -12.33 2.75 -8.61
C LEU A 247 -11.49 3.45 -7.54
N ARG A 248 -11.63 3.08 -6.26
CA ARG A 248 -10.74 3.56 -5.19
C ARG A 248 -9.29 3.15 -5.42
N ILE A 249 -9.02 1.92 -5.85
CA ILE A 249 -7.67 1.47 -6.21
C ILE A 249 -7.09 2.35 -7.31
N PHE A 250 -7.88 2.66 -8.33
CA PHE A 250 -7.45 3.52 -9.41
C PHE A 250 -7.30 4.99 -9.02
N LEU A 251 -7.66 5.42 -7.81
CA LEU A 251 -7.31 6.75 -7.27
C LEU A 251 -6.00 6.76 -6.47
N SER A 252 -5.43 5.58 -6.21
CA SER A 252 -4.15 5.44 -5.52
C SER A 252 -2.97 5.45 -6.49
N TRP A 253 -1.83 5.91 -6.00
CA TRP A 253 -0.57 5.84 -6.72
C TRP A 253 -0.21 4.37 -6.98
N PRO A 254 0.29 3.99 -8.18
CA PRO A 254 0.53 4.79 -9.39
C PRO A 254 -0.58 4.63 -10.47
N CYS A 255 -1.81 4.34 -10.05
CA CYS A 255 -2.89 3.85 -10.90
C CYS A 255 -3.83 4.94 -11.45
N GLN A 256 -3.68 6.19 -11.04
CA GLN A 256 -4.59 7.32 -11.35
C GLN A 256 -4.89 7.51 -12.83
N ARG A 257 -3.90 7.30 -13.69
CA ARG A 257 -4.04 7.41 -15.15
C ARG A 257 -5.08 6.47 -15.76
N PHE A 258 -5.41 5.37 -15.08
CA PHE A 258 -6.38 4.38 -15.56
C PHE A 258 -7.78 4.60 -14.97
N PHE A 259 -7.94 5.57 -14.07
CA PHE A 259 -9.20 5.81 -13.36
C PHE A 259 -10.37 6.06 -14.31
N LEU A 260 -10.24 6.97 -15.27
CA LEU A 260 -11.34 7.31 -16.18
C LEU A 260 -11.71 6.13 -17.09
N ASP A 261 -10.73 5.34 -17.53
CA ASP A 261 -10.99 4.14 -18.33
C ASP A 261 -11.74 3.08 -17.52
N ALA A 262 -11.33 2.85 -16.27
CA ALA A 262 -12.04 1.96 -15.36
C ALA A 262 -13.45 2.47 -15.06
N ALA A 263 -13.62 3.77 -14.80
CA ALA A 263 -14.90 4.41 -14.53
C ALA A 263 -15.87 4.23 -15.70
N ASN A 264 -15.39 4.37 -16.93
CA ASN A 264 -16.21 4.16 -18.14
C ASN A 264 -16.68 2.71 -18.28
N LYS A 265 -15.92 1.71 -17.79
CA LYS A 265 -16.32 0.30 -17.84
C LYS A 265 -17.38 -0.05 -16.80
N VAL A 266 -17.35 0.61 -15.64
CA VAL A 266 -18.23 0.27 -14.50
C VAL A 266 -19.37 1.27 -14.29
N ARG A 267 -19.51 2.25 -15.19
CA ARG A 267 -20.50 3.34 -15.09
C ARG A 267 -21.93 2.85 -14.82
N ASP A 268 -22.36 1.78 -15.47
CA ASP A 268 -23.73 1.30 -15.40
C ASP A 268 -23.97 0.44 -14.14
N HIS A 269 -22.89 0.11 -13.41
CA HIS A 269 -22.91 -0.58 -12.13
C HIS A 269 -22.72 0.37 -10.95
N LEU A 270 -22.44 1.65 -11.19
CA LEU A 270 -22.15 2.63 -10.15
C LEU A 270 -23.45 3.20 -9.54
N LEU A 271 -23.61 3.03 -8.24
CA LEU A 271 -24.74 3.60 -7.48
C LEU A 271 -24.47 5.06 -7.10
N GLY A 272 -25.54 5.82 -6.83
CA GLY A 272 -25.45 7.23 -6.44
C GLY A 272 -24.55 7.46 -5.21
N ASN A 273 -24.70 6.64 -4.17
CA ASN A 273 -23.86 6.71 -2.97
C ASN A 273 -22.38 6.35 -3.25
N HIS A 274 -22.12 5.37 -4.13
CA HIS A 274 -20.75 5.04 -4.56
C HIS A 274 -20.11 6.21 -5.31
N PHE A 275 -20.87 6.86 -6.19
CA PHE A 275 -20.41 8.04 -6.92
C PHE A 275 -20.08 9.20 -5.98
N THR A 276 -20.96 9.52 -5.03
CA THR A 276 -20.68 10.53 -3.98
C THR A 276 -19.43 10.17 -3.17
N CYS A 277 -19.25 8.91 -2.79
CA CYS A 277 -18.06 8.46 -2.06
C CYS A 277 -16.76 8.69 -2.86
N LEU A 278 -16.76 8.41 -4.16
CA LEU A 278 -15.60 8.66 -5.02
C LEU A 278 -15.29 10.15 -5.14
N LEU A 279 -16.31 11.00 -5.29
CA LEU A 279 -16.12 12.46 -5.28
C LEU A 279 -15.55 12.94 -3.95
N HIS A 280 -15.98 12.37 -2.83
CA HIS A 280 -15.44 12.67 -1.50
C HIS A 280 -13.95 12.35 -1.42
N ILE A 281 -13.54 11.17 -1.90
CA ILE A 281 -12.12 10.78 -1.93
C ILE A 281 -11.31 11.74 -2.80
N ILE A 282 -11.79 12.06 -4.01
CA ILE A 282 -11.05 12.96 -4.92
C ILE A 282 -10.97 14.38 -4.33
N ILE A 283 -12.04 14.91 -3.76
CA ILE A 283 -12.08 16.28 -3.24
C ILE A 283 -11.29 16.36 -1.94
N TYR A 284 -11.69 15.61 -0.91
CA TYR A 284 -11.14 15.78 0.42
C TYR A 284 -9.77 15.12 0.54
N GLN A 285 -9.63 13.86 0.13
CA GLN A 285 -8.39 13.12 0.37
C GLN A 285 -7.29 13.40 -0.65
N LYS A 286 -7.62 13.97 -1.82
CA LYS A 286 -6.62 14.29 -2.87
C LYS A 286 -6.46 15.78 -3.08
N ILE A 287 -7.50 16.50 -3.49
CA ILE A 287 -7.39 17.91 -3.86
C ILE A 287 -7.13 18.79 -2.62
N LEU A 288 -7.95 18.66 -1.57
CA LEU A 288 -7.82 19.51 -0.37
C LEU A 288 -6.56 19.18 0.43
N GLU A 289 -6.16 17.91 0.46
CA GLU A 289 -4.88 17.43 1.00
C GLU A 289 -3.66 17.73 0.10
N LEU A 290 -3.85 18.57 -0.93
CA LEU A 290 -2.81 19.11 -1.81
C LEU A 290 -1.93 18.04 -2.47
N TRP A 291 -2.50 16.89 -2.83
CA TRP A 291 -1.78 15.87 -3.58
C TRP A 291 -1.45 16.38 -4.98
N LYS A 292 -0.18 16.27 -5.36
CA LYS A 292 0.37 16.75 -6.64
C LYS A 292 0.89 15.63 -7.53
N ASP A 293 0.76 14.37 -7.11
CA ASP A 293 1.21 13.19 -7.86
C ASP A 293 0.34 12.90 -9.10
N TYR A 294 -0.82 13.56 -9.20
CA TYR A 294 -1.68 13.54 -10.38
C TYR A 294 -2.53 14.82 -10.47
N ASP A 295 -3.03 15.16 -11.67
CA ASP A 295 -3.96 16.28 -11.85
C ASP A 295 -5.39 15.87 -11.44
N TYR A 296 -5.63 15.83 -10.12
CA TYR A 296 -6.93 15.44 -9.58
C TYR A 296 -8.06 16.42 -9.89
N VAL A 297 -7.75 17.70 -10.13
CA VAL A 297 -8.76 18.69 -10.51
C VAL A 297 -9.28 18.39 -11.91
N ASN A 298 -8.39 18.10 -12.85
CA ASN A 298 -8.79 17.71 -14.19
C ASN A 298 -9.45 16.32 -14.20
N LEU A 299 -8.94 15.37 -13.40
CA LEU A 299 -9.59 14.06 -13.21
C LEU A 299 -11.03 14.23 -12.70
N LEU A 300 -11.25 15.05 -11.67
CA LEU A 300 -12.56 15.34 -11.11
C LEU A 300 -13.48 15.95 -12.17
N ARG A 301 -12.97 16.92 -12.94
CA ARG A 301 -13.70 17.59 -14.01
C ARG A 301 -14.17 16.61 -15.07
N GLU A 302 -13.25 15.80 -15.60
CA GLU A 302 -13.55 14.81 -16.63
C GLU A 302 -14.52 13.74 -16.10
N PHE A 303 -14.29 13.24 -14.88
CA PHE A 303 -15.15 12.25 -14.26
C PHE A 303 -16.58 12.79 -14.09
N TRP A 304 -16.72 14.01 -13.56
CA TRP A 304 -18.02 14.66 -13.42
C TRP A 304 -18.73 14.85 -14.75
N TYR A 305 -18.07 15.41 -15.78
CA TYR A 305 -18.71 15.68 -17.06
C TYR A 305 -19.17 14.42 -17.79
N ARG A 306 -18.36 13.36 -17.75
CA ARG A 306 -18.66 12.07 -18.38
C ARG A 306 -19.71 11.25 -17.62
N SER A 307 -20.03 11.63 -16.39
CA SER A 307 -20.97 10.89 -15.54
C SER A 307 -22.43 11.06 -15.98
N PRO A 308 -23.25 9.99 -15.89
CA PRO A 308 -24.69 10.04 -16.12
C PRO A 308 -25.44 11.09 -15.26
N ASP A 309 -26.49 11.69 -15.82
CA ASP A 309 -27.24 12.76 -15.16
C ASP A 309 -27.96 12.30 -13.88
N ASN A 310 -28.39 11.04 -13.82
CA ASN A 310 -29.00 10.48 -12.61
C ASN A 310 -28.02 10.45 -11.43
N LEU A 311 -26.71 10.25 -11.68
CA LEU A 311 -25.69 10.31 -10.64
C LEU A 311 -25.43 11.77 -10.22
N LYS A 312 -25.42 12.71 -11.16
CA LYS A 312 -25.26 14.14 -10.86
C LYS A 312 -26.42 14.67 -10.00
N GLN A 313 -27.65 14.33 -10.37
CA GLN A 313 -28.86 14.67 -9.61
C GLN A 313 -28.86 14.08 -8.19
N TYR A 314 -28.23 12.90 -8.01
CA TYR A 314 -28.04 12.34 -6.68
C TYR A 314 -27.09 13.22 -5.84
N VAL A 315 -25.96 13.63 -6.42
CA VAL A 315 -24.97 14.48 -5.74
C VAL A 315 -25.50 15.87 -5.42
N GLU A 316 -26.36 16.46 -6.26
CA GLU A 316 -27.00 17.76 -6.01
C GLU A 316 -27.74 17.84 -4.66
N ARG A 317 -28.09 16.69 -4.07
CA ARG A 317 -28.78 16.57 -2.78
C ARG A 317 -27.84 16.29 -1.60
N THR A 318 -26.53 16.28 -1.84
CA THR A 318 -25.49 15.99 -0.86
C THR A 318 -24.69 17.25 -0.54
N ASP A 319 -24.08 17.28 0.64
CA ASP A 319 -23.26 18.38 1.14
C ASP A 319 -22.02 18.68 0.29
N ILE A 320 -21.44 17.67 -0.36
CA ILE A 320 -20.26 17.82 -1.22
C ILE A 320 -20.53 18.64 -2.49
N PHE A 321 -21.79 18.79 -2.91
CA PHE A 321 -22.14 19.46 -4.18
C PHE A 321 -21.63 20.90 -4.24
N GLU A 322 -21.76 21.67 -3.15
CA GLU A 322 -21.32 23.06 -3.14
C GLU A 322 -19.81 23.18 -3.37
N ILE A 323 -19.02 22.30 -2.74
CA ILE A 323 -17.56 22.29 -2.85
C ILE A 323 -17.15 21.83 -4.25
N LEU A 324 -17.80 20.79 -4.77
CA LEU A 324 -17.60 20.32 -6.14
C LEU A 324 -17.79 21.47 -7.15
N ILE A 325 -18.91 22.19 -7.08
CA ILE A 325 -19.20 23.29 -8.01
C ILE A 325 -18.19 24.43 -7.88
N LYS A 326 -17.72 24.75 -6.66
CA LYS A 326 -16.65 25.75 -6.46
C LYS A 326 -15.36 25.33 -7.16
N ILE A 327 -14.93 24.08 -7.00
CA ILE A 327 -13.72 23.54 -7.66
C ILE A 327 -13.87 23.54 -9.18
N LEU A 328 -15.03 23.10 -9.70
CA LEU A 328 -15.28 23.03 -11.14
C LEU A 328 -15.32 24.41 -11.82
N LYS A 329 -15.88 25.43 -11.16
CA LYS A 329 -16.02 26.79 -11.72
C LYS A 329 -14.74 27.62 -11.63
N ASN A 330 -14.08 27.60 -10.48
CA ASN A 330 -13.01 28.56 -10.18
C ASN A 330 -11.60 27.95 -10.30
N GLY A 331 -11.51 26.65 -10.58
CA GLY A 331 -10.30 25.89 -10.28
C GLY A 331 -10.10 25.73 -8.78
N PHE A 332 -9.02 25.05 -8.39
CA PHE A 332 -8.66 24.88 -6.99
C PHE A 332 -7.68 25.96 -6.54
N HIS A 333 -7.99 26.66 -5.45
CA HIS A 333 -7.04 27.52 -4.74
C HIS A 333 -7.15 27.23 -3.23
N PRO A 334 -6.06 26.79 -2.56
CA PRO A 334 -6.10 26.34 -1.16
C PRO A 334 -6.72 27.36 -0.19
N LYS A 335 -6.49 28.66 -0.44
CA LYS A 335 -6.99 29.77 0.38
C LYS A 335 -8.51 29.98 0.35
N ASN A 336 -9.25 29.29 -0.53
CA ASN A 336 -10.70 29.48 -0.71
C ASN A 336 -11.54 28.42 0.01
N VAL A 337 -10.91 27.51 0.76
CA VAL A 337 -11.60 26.46 1.51
C VAL A 337 -11.92 26.99 2.91
N PRO A 338 -13.20 27.06 3.34
CA PRO A 338 -13.54 27.48 4.69
C PRO A 338 -12.90 26.53 5.72
N GLY A 339 -12.17 27.08 6.69
CA GLY A 339 -11.38 26.31 7.67
C GLY A 339 -12.17 25.39 8.61
N ASN A 340 -13.50 25.29 8.48
CA ASN A 340 -14.36 24.51 9.37
C ASN A 340 -14.78 23.13 8.81
N PHE A 341 -14.22 22.70 7.67
CA PHE A 341 -14.60 21.41 7.04
C PHE A 341 -13.65 20.25 7.32
N PHE A 342 -12.59 20.45 8.08
CA PHE A 342 -11.80 19.34 8.63
C PHE A 342 -12.55 18.77 9.83
N LEU A 343 -13.57 17.94 9.55
CA LEU A 343 -14.11 17.06 10.57
C LEU A 343 -13.11 15.93 10.80
N HIS A 344 -12.81 15.73 12.09
CA HIS A 344 -12.15 14.55 12.61
C HIS A 344 -12.85 13.29 12.12
N ASP A 345 -12.08 12.40 11.50
CA ASP A 345 -12.28 10.95 11.59
C ASP A 345 -11.11 10.38 12.40
#